data_AF-M0M676-F1
#
_entry.id   AF-M0M676-F1
#
_cell.length_a   1.000
_cell.length_b   1.000
_cell.length_c   1.000
_cell.angle_alpha   90.00
_cell.angle_beta   90.00
_cell.angle_gamma   90.00
#
_symmetry.space_group_name_H-M   'P 1'
#
loop_
_entity.id
_entity.type
_entity.pdbx_description
1 polymer ?
#
loop_
_entity_poly.entity_id
_entity_poly.type
_entity_poly.pdbx_seq_one_letter_code
_entity_poly.pdbx_strand_id
1 'polypeptide(L)'
;MIGDLAFCPKTGARLSEKRYYRAEGPPLRIPVDDEYVPADAIDGELTAGAVCSSRRALLTHFRRTHQYDHRPNDELYRTVALRLRDLKRAANGPQSSDMVVWLALHDHLDAAGIDVDWMLGHVELRCPRCHGRLKYHQIDTGTVHAECATNCTDDNADRLAEVERLASELVRDALDRTEVEEGPDTRTTARDALTEPLG
;
A
#
# COMPACT_ATOMS: atom_id res chain seq x y z
N MET A 1 2.70 1.16 -7.20
CA MET A 1 2.17 -0.18 -7.55
C MET A 1 2.43 -0.43 -9.04
N ILE A 2 2.47 -1.70 -9.46
CA ILE A 2 2.61 -2.14 -10.87
C ILE A 2 1.27 -2.66 -11.41
N GLY A 3 1.19 -2.93 -12.71
CA GLY A 3 0.03 -3.61 -13.31
C GLY A 3 -1.15 -2.70 -13.62
N ASP A 4 -2.36 -3.20 -13.43
CA ASP A 4 -3.58 -2.47 -13.81
C ASP A 4 -3.86 -1.28 -12.87
N LEU A 5 -3.42 -1.41 -11.61
CA LEU A 5 -3.52 -0.38 -10.58
C LEU A 5 -2.26 0.53 -10.51
N ALA A 6 -1.39 0.49 -11.52
CA ALA A 6 -0.20 1.32 -11.50
C ALA A 6 -0.52 2.82 -11.60
N PHE A 7 0.24 3.58 -10.81
CA PHE A 7 0.23 5.04 -10.71
C PHE A 7 1.68 5.54 -10.75
N CYS A 8 1.88 6.86 -10.91
CA CYS A 8 3.22 7.44 -10.87
C CYS A 8 3.89 7.17 -9.50
N PRO A 9 5.03 6.46 -9.43
CA PRO A 9 5.61 6.04 -8.15
C PRO A 9 6.16 7.19 -7.31
N LYS A 10 6.40 8.36 -7.92
CA LYS A 10 6.86 9.57 -7.24
C LYS A 10 5.71 10.32 -6.57
N THR A 11 4.60 10.54 -7.28
CA THR A 11 3.53 11.48 -6.89
C THR A 11 2.18 10.83 -6.59
N GLY A 12 1.94 9.64 -7.14
CA GLY A 12 0.65 8.96 -7.12
C GLY A 12 -0.29 9.40 -8.24
N ALA A 13 0.13 10.25 -9.17
CA ALA A 13 -0.66 10.67 -10.33
C ALA A 13 -1.20 9.46 -11.11
N ARG A 14 -2.41 9.61 -11.68
CA ARG A 14 -2.96 8.59 -12.59
C ARG A 14 -2.05 8.45 -13.82
N LEU A 15 -2.09 7.29 -14.45
CA LEU A 15 -1.39 7.05 -15.70
C LEU A 15 -2.38 7.10 -16.87
N SER A 16 -1.97 7.73 -17.96
CA SER A 16 -2.75 7.83 -19.20
C SER A 16 -3.16 6.46 -19.74
N GLU A 17 -4.30 6.37 -20.42
CA GLU A 17 -4.69 5.15 -21.16
C GLU A 17 -3.71 4.84 -22.29
N LYS A 18 -3.13 5.87 -22.92
CA LYS A 18 -2.15 5.74 -23.98
C LYS A 18 -0.89 5.02 -23.49
N ARG A 19 -0.50 3.97 -24.20
CA ARG A 19 0.68 3.14 -23.93
C ARG A 19 1.78 3.39 -24.94
N TYR A 20 3.00 3.49 -24.44
CA TYR A 20 4.24 3.68 -25.20
C TYR A 20 5.07 2.40 -25.06
N TYR A 21 5.22 1.68 -26.16
CA TYR A 21 5.95 0.42 -26.19
C TYR A 21 7.44 0.67 -26.49
N ARG A 22 8.31 -0.04 -25.77
CA ARG A 22 9.75 -0.10 -26.02
C ARG A 22 10.11 -1.50 -26.53
N ALA A 23 11.30 -1.66 -27.09
CA ALA A 23 11.78 -2.95 -27.59
C ALA A 23 11.80 -4.04 -26.49
N GLU A 24 12.05 -3.62 -25.25
CA GLU A 24 12.06 -4.48 -24.06
C GLU A 24 11.28 -3.83 -22.92
N GLY A 25 10.68 -4.67 -22.08
CA GLY A 25 10.00 -4.25 -20.85
C GLY A 25 8.51 -3.93 -20.99
N PRO A 26 7.85 -3.55 -19.89
CA PRO A 26 6.43 -3.26 -19.88
C PRO A 26 6.10 -1.96 -20.66
N PRO A 27 4.87 -1.83 -21.18
CA PRO A 27 4.41 -0.59 -21.78
C PRO A 27 4.45 0.55 -20.75
N LEU A 28 4.97 1.70 -21.16
CA LEU A 28 5.03 2.89 -20.34
C LEU A 28 3.83 3.80 -20.59
N ARG A 29 3.49 4.62 -19.60
CA ARG A 29 2.37 5.57 -19.64
C ARG A 29 2.82 6.92 -19.12
N ILE A 30 2.11 7.97 -19.53
CA ILE A 30 2.35 9.34 -19.08
C ILE A 30 1.58 9.56 -17.77
N PRO A 31 2.20 10.07 -16.70
CA PRO A 31 1.46 10.58 -15.56
C PRO A 31 0.59 11.78 -15.97
N VAL A 32 -0.69 11.76 -15.60
CA VAL A 32 -1.65 12.83 -15.91
C VAL A 32 -2.06 13.54 -14.63
N ASP A 33 -2.33 14.84 -14.76
CA ASP A 33 -2.83 15.65 -13.65
C ASP A 33 -4.26 15.26 -13.30
N ASP A 34 -4.59 15.45 -12.03
CA ASP A 34 -5.93 15.25 -11.49
C ASP A 34 -6.14 16.15 -10.26
N GLU A 35 -7.29 16.02 -9.62
CA GLU A 35 -7.64 16.77 -8.40
C GLU A 35 -6.66 16.54 -7.23
N TYR A 36 -5.82 15.50 -7.27
CA TYR A 36 -4.84 15.18 -6.22
C TYR A 36 -3.41 15.55 -6.59
N VAL A 37 -3.07 15.57 -7.88
CA VAL A 37 -1.73 15.88 -8.37
C VAL A 37 -1.81 16.93 -9.48
N PRO A 38 -1.43 18.18 -9.20
CA PRO A 38 -1.42 19.23 -10.22
C PRO A 38 -0.30 19.02 -11.24
N ALA A 39 -0.45 19.61 -12.43
CA ALA A 39 0.46 19.45 -13.56
C ALA A 39 1.91 19.86 -13.26
N ASP A 40 2.13 20.87 -12.42
CA ASP A 40 3.46 21.35 -12.01
C ASP A 40 4.18 20.38 -11.07
N ALA A 41 3.45 19.49 -10.40
CA ALA A 41 4.02 18.42 -9.59
C ALA A 41 4.38 17.17 -10.42
N ILE A 42 4.05 17.14 -11.71
CA ILE A 42 4.31 16.00 -12.60
C ILE A 42 5.63 16.20 -13.35
N ASP A 43 6.54 15.26 -13.15
CA ASP A 43 7.90 15.25 -13.73
C ASP A 43 7.91 14.87 -15.24
N GLY A 44 6.76 14.63 -15.86
CA GLY A 44 6.61 14.22 -17.27
C GLY A 44 7.23 12.86 -17.66
N GLU A 45 7.92 12.20 -16.73
CA GLU A 45 8.62 10.93 -16.97
C GLU A 45 7.65 9.77 -17.22
N LEU A 46 7.87 9.06 -18.34
CA LEU A 46 7.12 7.85 -18.68
C LEU A 46 7.39 6.73 -17.68
N THR A 47 6.33 6.10 -17.17
CA THR A 47 6.44 5.04 -16.14
C THR A 47 5.45 3.90 -16.36
N ALA A 48 5.82 2.69 -15.93
CA ALA A 48 4.92 1.54 -15.81
C ALA A 48 4.34 1.40 -14.39
N GLY A 49 4.56 2.39 -13.53
CA GLY A 49 4.47 2.24 -12.08
C GLY A 49 5.77 1.69 -11.49
N ALA A 50 5.75 1.34 -10.23
CA ALA A 50 6.87 0.69 -9.55
C ALA A 50 6.36 -0.27 -8.48
N VAL A 51 7.19 -1.28 -8.19
CA VAL A 51 6.96 -2.21 -7.07
C VAL A 51 6.99 -1.44 -5.76
N CYS A 52 7.93 -0.50 -5.61
CA CYS A 52 8.08 0.35 -4.44
C CYS A 52 7.86 1.81 -4.86
N SER A 53 6.80 2.43 -4.36
CA SER A 53 6.50 3.84 -4.58
C SER A 53 6.81 4.67 -3.33
N SER A 54 6.83 5.99 -3.53
CA SER A 54 6.97 6.94 -2.43
C SER A 54 5.75 6.88 -1.49
N ARG A 55 5.95 7.30 -0.24
CA ARG A 55 4.86 7.48 0.74
C ARG A 55 3.77 8.42 0.20
N ARG A 56 4.19 9.52 -0.43
CA ARG A 56 3.26 10.48 -1.06
C ARG A 56 2.40 9.79 -2.10
N ALA A 57 2.99 8.96 -2.95
CA ALA A 57 2.26 8.28 -4.01
C ALA A 57 1.20 7.30 -3.47
N LEU A 58 1.53 6.53 -2.42
CA LEU A 58 0.55 5.66 -1.76
C LEU A 58 -0.57 6.43 -1.07
N LEU A 59 -0.27 7.55 -0.40
CA LEU A 59 -1.30 8.38 0.23
C LEU A 59 -2.24 9.00 -0.82
N THR A 60 -1.70 9.49 -1.94
CA THR A 60 -2.49 9.96 -3.07
C THR A 60 -3.38 8.85 -3.63
N HIS A 61 -2.83 7.64 -3.78
CA HIS A 61 -3.61 6.48 -4.24
C HIS A 61 -4.75 6.17 -3.27
N PHE A 62 -4.49 6.13 -1.96
CA PHE A 62 -5.49 5.92 -0.91
C PHE A 62 -6.63 6.94 -0.97
N ARG A 63 -6.30 8.23 -1.06
CA ARG A 63 -7.32 9.29 -1.14
C ARG A 63 -8.23 9.09 -2.34
N ARG A 64 -7.63 8.81 -3.50
CA ARG A 64 -8.35 8.62 -4.75
C ARG A 64 -9.29 7.42 -4.72
N THR A 65 -8.85 6.30 -4.16
CA THR A 65 -9.67 5.08 -4.09
C THR A 65 -10.78 5.21 -3.05
N HIS A 66 -10.48 5.78 -1.88
CA HIS A 66 -11.51 6.12 -0.89
C HIS A 66 -12.58 7.07 -1.47
N GLN A 67 -12.18 8.12 -2.19
CA GLN A 67 -13.10 9.10 -2.73
C GLN A 67 -13.89 8.63 -3.97
N TYR A 68 -13.65 7.40 -4.43
CA TYR A 68 -14.48 6.80 -5.48
C TYR A 68 -15.92 6.59 -4.97
N ASP A 69 -16.07 6.08 -3.74
CA ASP A 69 -17.37 5.76 -3.14
C ASP A 69 -17.67 6.53 -1.84
N HIS A 70 -16.68 7.23 -1.25
CA HIS A 70 -16.82 7.92 0.03
C HIS A 70 -16.55 9.43 -0.06
N ARG A 71 -17.09 10.19 0.90
CA ARG A 71 -16.78 11.63 1.02
C ARG A 71 -15.36 11.85 1.55
N PRO A 72 -14.69 12.97 1.23
CA PRO A 72 -13.38 13.29 1.80
C PRO A 72 -13.37 13.20 3.34
N ASN A 73 -12.30 12.61 3.91
CA ASN A 73 -12.14 12.44 5.35
C ASN A 73 -10.70 12.79 5.79
N ASP A 74 -10.49 14.03 6.22
CA ASP A 74 -9.16 14.54 6.59
C ASP A 74 -8.57 13.89 7.83
N GLU A 75 -9.39 13.42 8.76
CA GLU A 75 -8.92 12.68 9.92
C GLU A 75 -8.35 11.33 9.51
N LEU A 76 -9.09 10.56 8.71
CA LEU A 76 -8.62 9.32 8.13
C LEU A 76 -7.33 9.53 7.33
N TYR A 77 -7.25 10.56 6.50
CA TYR A 77 -6.07 10.82 5.69
C TYR A 77 -4.84 11.19 6.52
N ARG A 78 -5.01 11.86 7.66
CA ARG A 78 -3.91 12.13 8.60
C ARG A 78 -3.44 10.84 9.26
N THR A 79 -4.37 10.02 9.74
CA THR A 79 -4.06 8.70 10.32
C THR A 79 -3.29 7.83 9.32
N VAL A 80 -3.79 7.71 8.09
CA VAL A 80 -3.13 6.96 7.02
C VAL A 80 -1.75 7.51 6.67
N ALA A 81 -1.59 8.83 6.63
CA ALA A 81 -0.30 9.45 6.32
C ALA A 81 0.78 9.14 7.37
N LEU A 82 0.39 9.04 8.66
CA LEU A 82 1.25 8.61 9.76
C LEU A 82 1.56 7.12 9.65
N ARG A 83 0.55 6.26 9.48
CA ARG A 83 0.75 4.81 9.36
C ARG A 83 1.60 4.42 8.16
N LEU A 84 1.38 5.05 7.01
CA LEU A 84 2.24 4.83 5.84
C LEU A 84 3.70 5.26 6.08
N ARG A 85 3.96 6.28 6.91
CA ARG A 85 5.32 6.67 7.29
C ARG A 85 5.97 5.56 8.12
N ASP A 86 5.26 5.07 9.13
CA ASP A 86 5.79 4.08 10.07
C ASP A 86 6.03 2.74 9.35
N LEU A 87 5.06 2.28 8.54
CA LEU A 87 5.17 1.08 7.70
C LEU A 87 6.33 1.19 6.71
N LYS A 88 6.44 2.28 5.93
CA LYS A 88 7.54 2.45 4.96
C LYS A 88 8.92 2.52 5.63
N ARG A 89 9.00 2.99 6.88
CA ARG A 89 10.25 3.04 7.64
C ARG A 89 10.64 1.66 8.19
N ALA A 90 9.68 0.84 8.58
CA ALA A 90 9.91 -0.52 9.03
C ALA A 90 10.22 -1.50 7.87
N ALA A 91 9.60 -1.26 6.71
CA ALA A 91 9.64 -2.16 5.57
C ALA A 91 11.05 -2.36 5.01
N ASN A 92 11.47 -3.61 4.90
CA ASN A 92 12.73 -4.00 4.28
C ASN A 92 12.54 -5.15 3.27
N GLY A 93 13.42 -5.20 2.26
CA GLY A 93 13.41 -6.28 1.26
C GLY A 93 12.02 -6.47 0.61
N PRO A 94 11.46 -7.71 0.61
CA PRO A 94 10.13 -7.98 0.05
C PRO A 94 8.98 -7.18 0.69
N GLN A 95 9.11 -6.78 1.96
CA GLN A 95 8.08 -6.00 2.65
C GLN A 95 7.94 -4.58 2.07
N SER A 96 8.97 -4.06 1.39
CA SER A 96 8.97 -2.70 0.84
C SER A 96 8.05 -2.55 -0.38
N SER A 97 7.58 -3.66 -0.95
CA SER A 97 6.64 -3.64 -2.06
C SER A 97 5.31 -2.98 -1.68
N ASP A 98 4.76 -2.19 -2.59
CA ASP A 98 3.54 -1.42 -2.36
C ASP A 98 2.34 -2.31 -2.03
N MET A 99 2.28 -3.51 -2.62
CA MET A 99 1.25 -4.51 -2.30
C MET A 99 1.30 -4.89 -0.82
N VAL A 100 2.48 -5.24 -0.30
CA VAL A 100 2.63 -5.62 1.11
C VAL A 100 2.36 -4.44 2.03
N VAL A 101 2.86 -3.25 1.71
CA VAL A 101 2.59 -2.03 2.50
C VAL A 101 1.08 -1.70 2.51
N TRP A 102 0.39 -1.92 1.40
CA TRP A 102 -1.04 -1.67 1.28
C TRP A 102 -1.88 -2.64 2.11
N LEU A 103 -1.56 -3.94 2.06
CA LEU A 103 -2.20 -4.97 2.88
C LEU A 103 -1.92 -4.75 4.37
N ALA A 104 -0.67 -4.43 4.74
CA ALA A 104 -0.33 -4.09 6.12
C ALA A 104 -1.08 -2.84 6.62
N LEU A 105 -1.28 -1.84 5.76
CA LEU A 105 -2.10 -0.68 6.09
C LEU A 105 -3.56 -1.07 6.30
N HIS A 106 -4.12 -1.91 5.42
CA HIS A 106 -5.47 -2.44 5.55
C HIS A 106 -5.66 -3.13 6.91
N ASP A 107 -4.84 -4.13 7.22
CA ASP A 107 -4.96 -4.92 8.44
C ASP A 107 -4.87 -4.05 9.70
N HIS A 108 -4.01 -3.04 9.68
CA HIS A 108 -3.88 -2.10 10.79
C HIS A 108 -5.12 -1.21 10.98
N LEU A 109 -5.73 -0.73 9.89
CA LEU A 109 -6.93 0.13 9.95
C LEU A 109 -8.16 -0.69 10.34
N ASP A 110 -8.30 -1.90 9.80
CA ASP A 110 -9.37 -2.84 10.14
C ASP A 110 -9.31 -3.24 11.62
N ALA A 111 -8.11 -3.58 12.13
CA ALA A 111 -7.91 -3.85 13.56
C ALA A 111 -8.23 -2.64 14.47
N ALA A 112 -8.20 -1.42 13.93
CA ALA A 112 -8.63 -0.20 14.62
C ALA A 112 -10.14 0.09 14.50
N GLY A 113 -10.91 -0.79 13.84
CA GLY A 113 -12.35 -0.67 13.65
C GLY A 113 -12.76 0.31 12.55
N ILE A 114 -11.84 0.66 11.63
CA ILE A 114 -12.12 1.53 10.49
C ILE A 114 -12.55 0.65 9.32
N ASP A 115 -13.72 0.91 8.75
CA ASP A 115 -14.21 0.21 7.55
C ASP A 115 -13.31 0.50 6.33
N VAL A 116 -12.50 -0.50 5.97
CA VAL A 116 -11.51 -0.42 4.89
C VAL A 116 -11.53 -1.60 3.92
N ASP A 117 -12.58 -2.43 3.94
CA ASP A 117 -12.70 -3.61 3.06
C ASP A 117 -12.55 -3.26 1.57
N TRP A 118 -12.99 -2.05 1.19
CA TRP A 118 -12.84 -1.50 -0.15
C TRP A 118 -11.37 -1.46 -0.63
N MET A 119 -10.39 -1.37 0.29
CA MET A 119 -8.96 -1.36 -0.05
C MET A 119 -8.52 -2.66 -0.73
N LEU A 120 -9.16 -3.80 -0.42
CA LEU A 120 -8.81 -5.10 -1.00
C LEU A 120 -9.11 -5.15 -2.51
N GLY A 121 -10.06 -4.34 -2.99
CA GLY A 121 -10.33 -4.15 -4.43
C GLY A 121 -9.29 -3.28 -5.15
N HIS A 122 -8.38 -2.64 -4.41
CA HIS A 122 -7.38 -1.72 -4.93
C HIS A 122 -5.94 -2.19 -4.68
N VAL A 123 -5.74 -3.51 -4.68
CA VAL A 123 -4.44 -4.13 -4.70
C VAL A 123 -4.40 -5.28 -5.71
N GLU A 124 -3.34 -5.35 -6.50
CA GLU A 124 -3.11 -6.50 -7.37
C GLU A 124 -2.09 -7.43 -6.71
N LEU A 125 -2.53 -8.63 -6.32
CA LEU A 125 -1.65 -9.62 -5.72
C LEU A 125 -0.65 -10.16 -6.74
N ARG A 126 0.62 -10.18 -6.34
CA ARG A 126 1.78 -10.57 -7.16
C ARG A 126 2.71 -11.45 -6.34
N CYS A 127 3.53 -12.23 -7.02
CA CYS A 127 4.58 -12.99 -6.34
C CYS A 127 5.49 -12.04 -5.54
N PRO A 128 5.68 -12.23 -4.23
CA PRO A 128 6.50 -11.33 -3.41
C PRO A 128 7.99 -11.38 -3.76
N ARG A 129 8.42 -12.39 -4.52
CA ARG A 129 9.82 -12.60 -4.93
C ARG A 129 10.16 -11.94 -6.27
N CYS A 130 9.37 -12.19 -7.31
CA CYS A 130 9.65 -11.70 -8.67
C CYS A 130 8.64 -10.66 -9.18
N HIS A 131 7.57 -10.38 -8.42
CA HIS A 131 6.46 -9.51 -8.79
C HIS A 131 5.69 -9.95 -10.06
N GLY A 132 5.92 -11.19 -10.49
CA GLY A 132 5.16 -11.87 -11.53
C GLY A 132 3.70 -12.10 -11.12
N ARG A 133 2.86 -12.37 -12.12
CA ARG A 133 1.45 -12.73 -11.91
C ARG A 133 1.36 -14.03 -11.10
N LEU A 134 0.27 -14.17 -10.35
CA LEU A 134 -0.08 -15.41 -9.68
C LEU A 134 -1.06 -16.22 -10.55
N LYS A 135 -0.95 -17.54 -10.51
CA LYS A 135 -1.96 -18.48 -11.02
C LYS A 135 -2.76 -18.99 -9.83
N TYR A 136 -4.07 -18.88 -9.90
CA TYR A 136 -4.96 -19.27 -8.82
C TYR A 136 -5.59 -20.62 -9.12
N HIS A 137 -5.56 -21.50 -8.12
CA HIS A 137 -6.13 -22.84 -8.16
C HIS A 137 -7.07 -22.97 -6.98
N GLN A 138 -8.31 -23.38 -7.24
CA GLN A 138 -9.24 -23.72 -6.16
C GLN A 138 -8.98 -25.16 -5.75
N ILE A 139 -8.57 -25.37 -4.50
CA ILE A 139 -8.27 -26.71 -3.96
C ILE A 139 -9.54 -27.32 -3.35
N ASP A 140 -10.31 -26.54 -2.61
CA ASP A 140 -11.56 -26.97 -2.00
C ASP A 140 -12.58 -25.81 -1.88
N THR A 141 -13.63 -26.05 -1.08
CA THR A 141 -14.65 -25.03 -0.82
C THR A 141 -14.11 -24.02 0.19
N GLY A 142 -13.46 -22.98 -0.32
CA GLY A 142 -12.99 -21.85 0.48
C GLY A 142 -11.47 -21.67 0.44
N THR A 143 -10.71 -22.69 0.08
CA THR A 143 -9.24 -22.60 -0.04
C THR A 143 -8.83 -22.30 -1.47
N VAL A 144 -8.19 -21.15 -1.64
CA VAL A 144 -7.53 -20.74 -2.88
C VAL A 144 -6.04 -20.85 -2.68
N HIS A 145 -5.37 -21.50 -3.62
CA HIS A 145 -3.92 -21.61 -3.68
C HIS A 145 -3.40 -20.74 -4.82
N ALA A 146 -2.35 -19.94 -4.59
CA ALA A 146 -1.77 -19.12 -5.65
C ALA A 146 -0.27 -19.39 -5.85
N GLU A 147 0.09 -19.94 -7.01
CA GLU A 147 1.47 -20.19 -7.38
C GLU A 147 2.05 -19.04 -8.23
N CYS A 148 3.37 -18.89 -8.21
CA CYS A 148 4.06 -17.93 -9.07
C CYS A 148 3.99 -18.39 -10.54
N ALA A 149 3.35 -17.61 -11.43
CA ALA A 149 3.21 -17.98 -12.84
C ALA A 149 4.55 -18.10 -13.58
N THR A 150 5.56 -17.32 -13.16
CA THR A 150 6.92 -17.35 -13.69
C THR A 150 7.75 -18.51 -13.12
N ASN A 151 7.25 -19.19 -12.08
CA ASN A 151 7.97 -20.22 -11.34
C ASN A 151 9.38 -19.76 -10.90
N CYS A 152 9.49 -18.58 -10.28
CA CYS A 152 10.79 -17.98 -9.94
C CYS A 152 11.59 -18.71 -8.85
N THR A 153 10.97 -19.66 -8.15
CA THR A 153 11.54 -20.40 -7.01
C THR A 153 11.55 -21.91 -7.21
N ASP A 154 10.93 -22.42 -8.29
CA ASP A 154 10.84 -23.84 -8.64
C ASP A 154 10.25 -24.78 -7.56
N ASP A 155 9.40 -24.25 -6.70
CA ASP A 155 8.82 -24.96 -5.55
C ASP A 155 7.28 -25.06 -5.59
N ASN A 156 6.63 -24.38 -6.56
CA ASN A 156 5.17 -24.21 -6.64
C ASN A 156 4.50 -23.85 -5.31
N ALA A 157 5.21 -23.17 -4.40
CA ALA A 157 4.66 -22.89 -3.08
C ALA A 157 3.56 -21.83 -3.15
N ASP A 158 2.64 -21.88 -2.18
CA ASP A 158 1.55 -20.93 -2.06
C ASP A 158 2.07 -19.54 -1.69
N ARG A 159 1.85 -18.59 -2.59
CA ARG A 159 2.30 -17.21 -2.44
C ARG A 159 1.33 -16.37 -1.63
N LEU A 160 0.07 -16.79 -1.45
CA LEU A 160 -0.87 -16.03 -0.62
C LEU A 160 -0.43 -16.04 0.84
N ALA A 161 -0.14 -17.22 1.39
CA ALA A 161 0.37 -17.37 2.75
C ALA A 161 1.67 -16.56 2.98
N GLU A 162 2.54 -16.49 1.97
CA GLU A 162 3.75 -15.69 2.06
C GLU A 162 3.45 -14.17 2.10
N VAL A 163 2.51 -13.71 1.26
CA VAL A 163 2.09 -12.30 1.23
C VAL A 163 1.43 -11.88 2.54
N GLU A 164 0.51 -12.68 3.06
CA GLU A 164 -0.16 -12.45 4.35
C GLU A 164 0.85 -12.38 5.49
N ARG A 165 1.79 -13.32 5.54
CA ARG A 165 2.87 -13.33 6.52
C ARG A 165 3.72 -12.06 6.44
N LEU A 166 4.10 -11.63 5.23
CA LEU A 166 4.90 -10.41 5.03
C LEU A 166 4.15 -9.15 5.50
N ALA A 167 2.84 -9.06 5.23
CA ALA A 167 2.02 -7.94 5.69
C ALA A 167 1.89 -7.93 7.22
N SER A 168 1.59 -9.08 7.83
CA SER A 168 1.48 -9.24 9.28
C SER A 168 2.79 -8.93 10.01
N GLU A 169 3.92 -9.42 9.49
CA GLU A 169 5.25 -9.10 10.03
C GLU A 169 5.54 -7.60 9.94
N LEU A 170 5.20 -6.96 8.81
CA LEU A 170 5.42 -5.54 8.64
C LEU A 170 4.61 -4.69 9.63
N VAL A 171 3.36 -5.06 9.92
CA VAL A 171 2.54 -4.39 10.94
C VAL A 171 3.21 -4.50 12.30
N ARG A 172 3.66 -5.69 12.69
CA ARG A 172 4.35 -5.92 13.97
C ARG A 172 5.62 -5.09 14.09
N ASP A 173 6.47 -5.14 13.06
CA ASP A 173 7.74 -4.40 13.05
C ASP A 173 7.53 -2.87 13.13
N ALA A 174 6.45 -2.36 12.54
CA ALA A 174 6.10 -0.95 12.64
C ALA A 174 5.61 -0.55 14.04
N LEU A 175 4.83 -1.42 14.70
CA LEU A 175 4.35 -1.20 16.06
C LEU A 175 5.49 -1.22 17.08
N ASP A 176 6.35 -2.25 17.03
CA ASP A 176 7.50 -2.40 17.95
C ASP A 176 8.42 -1.17 17.88
N ARG A 177 8.61 -0.59 16.68
CA ARG A 177 9.40 0.64 16.51
C ARG A 177 8.74 1.87 17.11
N THR A 178 7.42 1.92 17.12
CA THR A 178 6.68 3.07 17.69
C THR A 178 6.77 3.05 19.21
N GLU A 179 6.69 1.87 19.83
CA GLU A 179 6.82 1.72 21.29
C GLU A 179 8.22 2.05 21.81
N VAL A 180 9.27 1.78 21.02
CA VAL A 180 10.66 2.09 21.40
C VAL A 180 10.97 3.59 21.28
N GLU A 181 10.35 4.30 20.34
CA GLU A 181 10.48 5.77 20.24
C GLU A 181 9.66 6.51 21.32
N GLU A 182 8.58 5.90 21.82
CA GLU A 182 7.75 6.39 22.93
C GLU A 182 8.19 5.83 24.30
N GLY A 183 9.50 5.76 24.57
CA GLY A 183 10.05 5.33 25.87
C GLY A 183 9.37 6.01 27.07
N PRO A 184 9.47 5.44 28.29
CA PRO A 184 8.55 5.68 29.43
C PRO A 184 8.43 7.13 29.95
N ASP A 185 9.20 8.08 29.41
CA ASP A 185 9.25 9.48 29.86
C ASP A 185 8.36 10.47 29.07
N THR A 186 7.55 10.01 28.09
CA THR A 186 6.64 10.92 27.36
C THR A 186 5.23 10.38 27.17
N ARG A 187 4.58 9.95 28.26
CA ARG A 187 3.11 9.87 28.31
C ARG A 187 2.53 11.14 28.93
N THR A 188 2.33 12.18 28.12
CA THR A 188 1.14 13.03 28.28
C THR A 188 0.15 12.56 27.23
N THR A 189 -0.66 11.57 27.60
CA THR A 189 -1.76 11.15 26.72
C THR A 189 -2.82 12.24 26.70
N ALA A 190 -3.37 12.54 25.52
CA ALA A 190 -4.48 13.49 25.31
C ALA A 190 -5.77 13.17 26.11
N ARG A 191 -5.76 12.12 26.93
CA ARG A 191 -6.83 11.72 27.85
C ARG A 191 -6.83 12.55 29.15
N ASP A 192 -5.74 13.23 29.50
CA ASP A 192 -5.68 14.08 30.70
C ASP A 192 -6.18 15.51 30.47
N ALA A 193 -6.37 15.93 29.21
CA ALA A 193 -6.86 17.28 28.87
C ALA A 193 -8.39 17.45 28.99
N LEU A 194 -9.12 16.44 29.48
CA LEU A 194 -10.58 16.47 29.63
C LEU A 194 -11.07 16.35 31.07
N THR A 195 -10.18 16.50 32.06
CA THR A 195 -10.53 16.56 33.48
C THR A 195 -9.83 17.71 34.19
N GLU A 196 -10.08 18.93 33.76
CA GLU A 196 -10.03 20.08 34.67
C GLU A 196 -11.45 20.40 35.12
N PRO A 197 -11.77 20.32 36.42
CA PRO A 197 -13.03 20.85 36.92
C PRO A 197 -12.97 22.38 36.85
N LEU A 198 -14.02 22.97 36.28
CA LEU A 198 -14.33 24.38 36.42
C LEU A 198 -14.35 24.75 37.91
N GLY A 199 -13.35 25.51 38.34
CA GLY A 199 -13.29 26.22 39.62
C GLY A 199 -13.14 27.70 39.38
#